data_AF-A0AAV0SX10-F1
#
_entry.id   AF-A0AAV0SX10-F1
#
_cell.length_a   1.000
_cell.length_b   1.000
_cell.length_c   1.000
_cell.angle_alpha   90.00
_cell.angle_beta   90.00
_cell.angle_gamma   90.00
#
_symmetry.space_group_name_H-M   'P 1'
#
loop_
_entity.id
_entity.type
_entity.pdbx_description
1 polymer ?
#
loop_
_entity_poly.entity_id
_entity_poly.type
_entity_poly.pdbx_seq_one_letter_code
_entity_poly.pdbx_strand_id
1 'polypeptide(L)'
;MAARESISLEDVARMPTPGLNSPVNVSFSPDGRIMAFLHAPGPQSSFSRQLYALDVASRRVSLLAASPGKGNTEDNMSYNEKLRRERQRQMGVGITSYAWNPSPHSHSCSNFLT
;
A
#
# COMPACT_ATOMS: atom_id res chain seq x y z
N MET A 1 11.41 -11.59 28.05
CA MET A 1 10.12 -11.14 28.60
C MET A 1 9.89 -9.74 28.06
N ALA A 2 9.04 -9.57 27.05
CA ALA A 2 8.83 -8.25 26.42
C ALA A 2 8.16 -7.31 27.42
N ALA A 3 8.72 -6.12 27.62
CA ALA A 3 8.18 -5.11 28.50
C ALA A 3 6.79 -4.67 28.00
N ARG A 4 5.82 -4.59 28.92
CA ARG A 4 4.45 -4.18 28.62
C ARG A 4 4.40 -2.66 28.60
N GLU A 5 4.61 -2.09 27.43
CA GLU A 5 4.55 -0.65 27.21
C GLU A 5 3.08 -0.18 27.22
N SER A 6 2.78 0.89 27.95
CA SER A 6 1.44 1.47 28.04
C SER A 6 1.20 2.41 26.85
N ILE A 7 0.07 2.22 26.15
CA ILE A 7 -0.34 3.11 25.05
C ILE A 7 -0.61 4.51 25.62
N SER A 8 0.08 5.52 25.09
CA SER A 8 -0.09 6.91 25.50
C SER A 8 -1.28 7.58 24.78
N LEU A 9 -1.72 8.74 25.27
CA LEU A 9 -2.85 9.47 24.67
C LEU A 9 -2.55 9.92 23.23
N GLU A 10 -1.30 10.32 22.97
CA GLU A 10 -0.84 10.67 21.63
C GLU A 10 -0.80 9.48 20.67
N ASP A 11 -0.59 8.26 21.16
CA ASP A 11 -0.66 7.04 20.36
C ASP A 11 -2.09 6.67 19.98
N VAL A 12 -3.08 6.96 20.85
CA VAL A 12 -4.51 6.79 20.54
C VAL A 12 -4.97 7.75 19.45
N ALA A 13 -4.40 8.96 19.42
CA ALA A 13 -4.74 9.98 18.42
C ALA A 13 -4.09 9.74 17.04
N ARG A 14 -3.11 8.84 16.93
CA ARG A 14 -2.47 8.50 15.64
C ARG A 14 -3.36 7.57 14.81
N MET A 15 -3.34 7.81 13.51
CA MET A 15 -4.04 7.01 12.53
C MET A 15 -3.07 6.58 11.42
N PRO A 16 -3.02 5.28 11.07
CA PRO A 16 -3.60 4.13 11.76
C PRO A 16 -3.11 3.96 13.22
N THR A 17 -3.97 3.35 14.06
CA THR A 17 -3.64 3.00 15.45
C THR A 17 -2.40 2.09 15.49
N PRO A 18 -1.55 2.19 16.52
CA PRO A 18 -0.41 1.30 16.66
C PRO A 18 -0.79 -0.17 16.51
N GLY A 19 -0.17 -0.84 15.53
CA GLY A 19 -0.40 -2.27 15.25
C GLY A 19 -1.49 -2.54 14.21
N LEU A 20 -2.16 -1.51 13.69
CA LEU A 20 -3.15 -1.63 12.61
C LEU A 20 -2.58 -1.32 11.21
N ASN A 21 -1.28 -1.07 11.08
CA ASN A 21 -0.62 -0.93 9.76
C ASN A 21 -0.34 -2.31 9.13
N SER A 22 -1.40 -3.07 8.85
CA SER A 22 -1.30 -4.39 8.21
C SER A 22 -1.34 -4.27 6.68
N PRO A 23 -0.66 -5.17 5.94
CA PRO A 23 -0.80 -5.26 4.49
C PRO A 23 -2.25 -5.48 4.06
N VAL A 24 -2.65 -4.85 2.97
CA VAL A 24 -4.00 -4.97 2.39
C VAL A 24 -3.93 -5.37 0.92
N ASN A 25 -5.06 -5.82 0.38
CA ASN A 25 -5.19 -6.29 -1.00
C ASN A 25 -4.10 -7.31 -1.35
N VAL A 26 -4.02 -8.37 -0.55
CA VAL A 26 -3.06 -9.45 -0.75
C VAL A 26 -3.57 -10.36 -1.86
N SER A 27 -2.75 -10.63 -2.88
CA SER A 27 -3.09 -11.59 -3.93
C SER A 27 -1.86 -12.28 -4.51
N PHE A 28 -2.04 -13.50 -4.97
CA PHE A 28 -0.99 -14.27 -5.64
C PHE A 28 -1.00 -14.02 -7.15
N SER A 29 0.18 -14.05 -7.75
CA SER A 29 0.32 -14.09 -9.20
C SER A 29 -0.31 -15.36 -9.77
N PRO A 30 -0.74 -15.36 -11.05
CA PRO A 30 -1.32 -16.55 -11.68
C PRO A 30 -0.42 -17.79 -11.67
N ASP A 31 0.91 -17.59 -11.66
CA ASP A 31 1.91 -18.65 -11.56
C ASP A 31 2.28 -19.04 -10.11
N GLY A 32 1.72 -18.36 -9.11
CA GLY A 32 1.94 -18.62 -7.68
C GLY A 32 3.32 -18.29 -7.15
N ARG A 33 4.23 -17.73 -7.96
CA ARG A 33 5.61 -17.43 -7.57
C ARG A 33 5.73 -16.14 -6.76
N ILE A 34 4.79 -15.21 -6.96
CA ILE A 34 4.82 -13.88 -6.38
C ILE A 34 3.53 -13.64 -5.60
N MET A 35 3.67 -13.09 -4.40
CA MET A 35 2.57 -12.56 -3.61
C MET A 35 2.68 -11.04 -3.59
N ALA A 36 1.71 -10.36 -4.20
CA ALA A 36 1.65 -8.90 -4.18
C ALA A 36 0.77 -8.41 -3.04
N PHE A 37 1.11 -7.25 -2.49
CA PHE A 37 0.32 -6.60 -1.44
C PHE A 37 0.58 -5.09 -1.42
N LEU A 38 -0.40 -4.35 -0.91
CA LEU A 38 -0.27 -2.92 -0.66
C LEU A 38 0.11 -2.68 0.79
N HIS A 39 1.15 -1.89 1.00
CA HIS A 39 1.60 -1.52 2.34
C HIS A 39 2.10 -0.07 2.34
N ALA A 40 1.86 0.65 3.44
CA ALA A 40 2.39 2.00 3.59
C ALA A 40 3.73 1.94 4.33
N PRO A 41 4.86 2.18 3.64
CA PRO A 41 6.15 2.22 4.31
C PRO A 41 6.28 3.50 5.13
N GLY A 42 6.84 3.35 6.32
CA GLY A 42 7.19 4.46 7.20
C GLY A 42 6.54 4.38 8.58
N PRO A 43 6.73 5.42 9.41
CA PRO A 43 6.05 5.55 10.69
C PRO A 43 4.54 5.43 10.51
N GLN A 44 3.82 5.05 11.58
CA GLN A 44 2.38 4.75 11.62
C GLN A 44 1.44 5.90 11.14
N SER A 45 1.95 6.97 10.55
CA SER A 45 1.24 8.14 10.01
C SER A 45 1.29 8.26 8.48
N SER A 46 2.05 7.41 7.78
CA SER A 46 2.06 7.42 6.32
C SER A 46 0.80 6.70 5.80
N PHE A 47 -0.14 7.45 5.23
CA PHE A 47 -1.28 6.88 4.51
C PHE A 47 -0.94 6.49 3.07
N SER A 48 0.30 6.76 2.62
CA SER A 48 0.72 6.52 1.25
C SER A 48 1.09 5.05 1.06
N ARG A 49 0.18 4.29 0.45
CA ARG A 49 0.39 2.88 0.14
C ARG A 49 1.22 2.73 -1.13
N GLN A 50 2.14 1.78 -1.06
CA GLN A 50 2.99 1.34 -2.17
C GLN A 50 2.75 -0.14 -2.44
N LEU A 51 3.06 -0.59 -3.65
CA LEU A 51 2.91 -1.97 -4.08
C LEU A 51 4.21 -2.73 -3.87
N TYR A 52 4.11 -3.82 -3.11
CA TYR A 52 5.21 -4.73 -2.84
C TYR A 52 4.94 -6.09 -3.45
N ALA A 53 6.02 -6.81 -3.74
CA ALA A 53 6.01 -8.21 -4.12
C ALA A 53 6.91 -9.01 -3.18
N LEU A 54 6.36 -10.10 -2.66
CA LEU A 54 7.09 -11.16 -1.98
C LEU A 54 7.32 -12.30 -2.98
N ASP A 55 8.58 -12.64 -3.22
CA ASP A 55 8.95 -13.89 -3.86
C ASP A 55 8.75 -15.03 -2.85
N VAL A 56 7.90 -16.00 -3.20
CA VAL A 56 7.52 -17.12 -2.32
C VAL A 56 8.68 -18.08 -2.06
N ALA A 57 9.56 -18.28 -3.06
CA ALA A 57 10.69 -19.20 -2.95
C ALA A 57 11.83 -18.59 -2.13
N SER A 58 12.21 -17.35 -2.44
CA SER A 58 13.32 -16.67 -1.75
C SER A 58 12.91 -15.96 -0.46
N ARG A 59 11.60 -15.79 -0.22
CA ARG A 59 11.01 -15.03 0.90
C ARG A 59 11.47 -13.58 0.96
N ARG A 60 11.86 -13.01 -0.19
CA ARG A 60 12.33 -11.63 -0.29
C ARG A 60 11.20 -10.71 -0.71
N VAL A 61 11.07 -9.59 0.00
CA VAL A 61 10.14 -8.50 -0.34
C VAL A 61 10.87 -7.47 -1.18
N SER A 62 10.25 -7.04 -2.26
CA SER A 62 10.74 -5.99 -3.16
C SER A 62 9.64 -4.96 -3.43
N LEU A 63 10.03 -3.71 -3.64
CA LEU A 63 9.13 -2.64 -4.04
C LEU A 63 8.88 -2.73 -5.55
N LEU A 64 7.62 -2.91 -5.96
CA LEU A 64 7.25 -2.94 -7.38
C LEU A 64 6.88 -1.56 -7.91
N ALA A 65 6.08 -0.82 -7.14
CA ALA A 65 5.64 0.50 -7.53
C ALA A 65 5.43 1.37 -6.30
N ALA A 66 6.07 2.53 -6.30
CA ALA A 66 5.77 3.61 -5.38
C ALA A 66 4.90 4.65 -6.09
N SER A 67 3.96 5.24 -5.36
CA SER A 67 3.31 6.45 -5.84
C SER A 67 4.38 7.54 -5.98
N PRO A 68 4.51 8.20 -7.15
CA PRO A 68 5.40 9.35 -7.27
C PRO A 68 4.98 10.36 -6.21
N GLY A 69 5.90 10.79 -5.35
CA GLY A 69 5.67 11.47 -4.06
C GLY A 69 4.78 12.73 -4.06
N LYS A 70 4.20 13.13 -5.20
CA LYS A 70 2.98 13.92 -5.26
C LYS A 70 1.77 12.98 -5.11
N GLY A 71 1.59 12.47 -3.88
CA GLY A 71 0.27 11.97 -3.49
C GLY A 71 -0.78 13.06 -3.75
N ASN A 72 -2.05 12.67 -3.83
CA ASN A 72 -3.15 13.62 -3.87
C ASN A 72 -3.13 14.51 -2.61
N THR A 73 -2.31 15.55 -2.62
CA THR A 73 -2.31 16.63 -1.65
C THR A 73 -3.66 17.32 -1.77
N GLU A 74 -4.22 17.78 -0.66
CA GLU A 74 -5.51 18.47 -0.66
C GLU A 74 -5.57 19.64 -1.66
N ASP A 75 -4.43 20.19 -2.08
CA ASP A 75 -4.31 21.24 -3.07
C ASP A 75 -4.60 20.80 -4.52
N ASN A 76 -4.52 19.51 -4.84
CA ASN A 76 -4.68 18.99 -6.20
C ASN A 76 -6.05 18.31 -6.45
N MET A 77 -6.95 18.27 -5.46
CA MET A 77 -8.28 17.64 -5.59
C MET A 77 -9.40 18.66 -5.67
N SER A 78 -10.33 18.46 -6.62
CA SER A 78 -11.54 19.29 -6.71
C SER A 78 -12.43 19.13 -5.47
N TYR A 79 -13.20 20.16 -5.14
CA TYR A 79 -14.09 20.19 -3.97
C TYR A 79 -15.06 19.00 -3.91
N ASN A 80 -15.59 18.57 -5.07
CA ASN A 80 -16.49 17.42 -5.17
C ASN A 80 -15.79 16.10 -4.85
N GLU A 81 -14.52 15.93 -5.23
CA GLU A 81 -13.75 14.72 -4.93
C GLU A 81 -13.35 14.67 -3.44
N LYS A 82 -13.12 15.83 -2.80
CA LYS A 82 -12.93 15.91 -1.34
C LYS A 82 -14.18 15.43 -0.59
N LEU A 83 -15.35 15.98 -0.91
CA LEU A 83 -16.61 15.57 -0.28
C LEU A 83 -16.92 14.08 -0.49
N ARG A 84 -16.60 13.53 -1.67
CA ARG A 84 -16.78 12.10 -1.96
C ARG A 84 -15.89 11.25 -1.06
N ARG A 85 -14.62 11.63 -0.90
CA ARG A 85 -13.65 10.91 -0.05
C ARG A 85 -13.97 11.02 1.43
N GLU A 86 -14.38 12.18 1.92
CA GLU A 86 -14.84 12.38 3.30
C GLU A 86 -16.04 11.48 3.60
N ARG A 87 -17.04 11.45 2.71
CA ARG A 87 -18.21 10.58 2.86
C ARG A 87 -17.85 9.09 2.82
N GLN A 88 -16.81 8.71 2.09
CA GLN A 88 -16.34 7.33 1.98
C GLN A 88 -15.27 6.94 3.00
N ARG A 89 -14.87 7.85 3.90
CA ARG A 89 -13.76 7.65 4.87
C ARG A 89 -12.46 7.19 4.20
N GLN A 90 -12.22 7.61 2.96
CA GLN A 90 -11.03 7.23 2.18
C GLN A 90 -9.84 8.11 2.56
N MET A 91 -9.12 7.72 3.61
CA MET A 91 -7.90 8.41 4.07
C MET A 91 -6.62 7.88 3.41
N GLY A 92 -6.68 6.74 2.71
CA GLY A 92 -5.52 6.14 2.06
C GLY A 92 -5.08 6.94 0.82
N VAL A 93 -3.81 7.34 0.78
CA VAL A 93 -3.16 8.00 -0.35
C VAL A 93 -2.26 6.97 -1.08
N GLY A 94 -1.83 7.27 -2.31
CA GLY A 94 -0.97 6.38 -3.08
C GLY A 94 -1.76 5.31 -3.85
N ILE A 95 -1.23 4.09 -3.95
CA ILE A 95 -1.85 3.00 -4.72
C ILE A 95 -2.99 2.39 -3.90
N THR A 96 -4.21 2.46 -4.42
CA THR A 96 -5.42 1.96 -3.74
C THR A 96 -5.89 0.60 -4.26
N SER A 97 -5.58 0.28 -5.51
CA SER A 97 -5.89 -1.01 -6.15
C SER A 97 -4.82 -1.38 -7.17
N TYR A 98 -4.74 -2.67 -7.46
CA TYR A 98 -3.95 -3.24 -8.55
C TYR A 98 -4.66 -4.51 -9.03
N ALA A 99 -4.31 -4.99 -10.22
CA ALA A 99 -4.84 -6.24 -10.76
C ALA A 99 -3.72 -7.01 -11.47
N TRP A 100 -3.81 -8.33 -11.42
CA TRP A 100 -2.96 -9.19 -12.22
C TRP A 100 -3.48 -9.25 -13.65
N ASN A 101 -2.55 -9.36 -14.60
CA ASN A 101 -2.92 -9.74 -15.95
C ASN A 101 -3.36 -11.21 -15.94
N PRO A 102 -4.57 -11.56 -16.42
CA PRO A 102 -5.08 -12.92 -16.38
C PRO A 102 -4.36 -13.89 -17.34
N SER A 103 -3.45 -13.41 -18.21
CA SER A 103 -2.75 -14.30 -19.13
C SER A 103 -1.70 -15.17 -18.40
N PRO A 104 -1.79 -16.52 -18.47
CA PRO A 104 -0.85 -17.43 -17.81
C PRO A 104 0.56 -17.44 -18.45
N HIS A 105 0.79 -16.63 -19.49
CA HIS A 105 2.03 -16.59 -20.28
C HIS A 105 2.69 -15.20 -20.32
N SER A 106 2.52 -14.36 -19.29
CA SER A 106 3.24 -13.09 -19.22
C SER A 106 4.66 -13.24 -18.65
N HIS A 107 5.43 -14.19 -19.17
CA HIS A 107 6.88 -14.08 -19.13
C HIS A 107 7.27 -13.13 -20.26
N SER A 108 7.99 -12.05 -19.94
CA SER A 108 8.40 -10.98 -20.86
C SER A 108 7.35 -9.88 -21.09
N CYS A 109 7.34 -8.91 -20.18
CA CYS A 109 7.25 -7.52 -20.61
C CYS A 109 8.42 -6.75 -19.98
N SER A 110 9.65 -7.13 -20.34
CA SER A 110 10.81 -6.24 -20.24
C SER A 110 11.02 -5.65 -21.63
N ASN A 111 10.45 -4.48 -21.87
CA ASN A 111 11.00 -3.44 -22.76
C ASN A 111 9.97 -2.34 -22.88
N PHE A 112 10.12 -1.31 -22.04
CA PHE A 112 9.61 0.02 -22.35
C PHE A 112 10.47 1.05 -21.63
N LEU A 113 11.59 1.42 -22.26
CA LEU A 113 12.26 2.72 -22.11
C LEU A 113 13.16 2.90 -23.35
N THR A 114 12.60 3.56 -24.38
CA THR A 114 13.32 4.50 -25.25
C THR A 114 12.45 5.75 -25.36
#